data_AF-A0A7C7ZNI8-F1
#
_entry.id   AF-A0A7C7ZNI8-F1
#
_cell.length_a   1.000
_cell.length_b   1.000
_cell.length_c   1.000
_cell.angle_alpha   90.00
_cell.angle_beta   90.00
_cell.angle_gamma   90.00
#
_symmetry.space_group_name_H-M   'P 1'
#
loop_
_entity.id
_entity.type
_entity.pdbx_description
1 polymer ?
#
loop_
_entity_poly.entity_id
_entity_poly.type
_entity_poly.pdbx_seq_one_letter_code
_entity_poly.pdbx_strand_id
1 'polypeptide(L)' 'MSNNFIFTSESVSEGHPDKVADQISDAMLDALLTQDPASRVAVETMVKTGMVILAGEVT' A
#
# COMPACT_ATOMS: atom_id res chain seq x y z
N MET A 1 28.47 4.66 -31.59
CA MET A 1 28.74 4.22 -30.22
C MET A 1 27.67 3.22 -29.84
N SER A 2 28.04 1.97 -29.57
CA SER A 2 27.11 0.94 -29.11
C SER A 2 26.72 1.24 -27.66
N ASN A 3 25.53 1.78 -27.45
CA ASN A 3 24.91 1.93 -26.12
C ASN A 3 24.48 0.55 -25.62
N ASN A 4 25.43 -0.24 -25.12
CA ASN A 4 25.09 -1.46 -24.39
C ASN A 4 24.76 -1.06 -22.95
N PHE A 5 23.47 -1.05 -22.63
CA PHE A 5 22.96 -0.88 -21.27
C PHE A 5 22.06 -2.07 -20.93
N ILE A 6 22.26 -2.62 -19.73
CA ILE A 6 21.44 -3.70 -19.19
C ILE A 6 20.59 -3.13 -18.06
N PHE A 7 19.29 -3.33 -18.13
CA PHE A 7 18.30 -2.92 -17.13
C PHE A 7 17.48 -4.12 -16.70
N THR A 8 17.24 -4.22 -15.39
CA THR A 8 16.35 -5.24 -14.82
C THR A 8 15.37 -4.55 -13.89
N SER A 9 14.13 -5.04 -13.89
CA SER A 9 13.07 -4.64 -12.99
C SER A 9 12.33 -5.90 -12.53
N GLU A 10 11.68 -5.81 -11.37
CA GLU A 10 10.86 -6.86 -10.81
C GLU A 10 9.49 -6.31 -10.40
N SER A 11 8.56 -7.23 -10.19
CA SER A 11 7.22 -6.95 -9.68
C SER A 11 6.79 -8.13 -8.81
N VAL A 12 5.84 -7.88 -7.92
CA VAL A 12 5.28 -8.90 -7.03
C VAL A 12 3.77 -8.94 -7.21
N SER A 13 3.17 -10.11 -6.94
CA SER A 13 1.71 -10.25 -7.03
C SER A 13 1.01 -9.53 -5.86
N GLU A 14 -0.31 -9.38 -5.99
CA GLU A 14 -1.18 -8.86 -4.93
C GLU A 14 -1.07 -9.64 -3.60
N GLY A 15 -0.70 -10.92 -3.65
CA GLY A 15 -0.53 -11.76 -2.46
C GLY A 15 0.81 -11.58 -1.74
N HIS A 16 1.73 -10.76 -2.27
CA HIS A 16 2.95 -10.41 -1.55
C HIS A 16 2.57 -9.64 -0.27
N PRO A 17 3.14 -9.95 0.91
CA PRO A 17 2.71 -9.34 2.17
C PRO A 17 2.76 -7.80 2.13
N ASP A 18 3.78 -7.22 1.48
CA ASP A 18 3.86 -5.76 1.31
C ASP A 18 2.72 -5.23 0.43
N LYS A 19 2.33 -5.95 -0.64
CA LYS A 19 1.18 -5.56 -1.47
C LYS A 19 -0.16 -5.76 -0.78
N VAL A 20 -0.27 -6.76 0.09
CA VAL A 20 -1.44 -6.90 0.97
C VAL A 20 -1.54 -5.72 1.94
N ALA A 21 -0.42 -5.27 2.52
CA ALA A 21 -0.39 -4.08 3.38
C ALA A 21 -0.80 -2.82 2.61
N ASP A 22 -0.22 -2.58 1.43
CA ASP A 22 -0.57 -1.46 0.54
C ASP A 22 -2.08 -1.46 0.24
N GLN A 23 -2.62 -2.60 -0.20
CA GLN A 23 -4.04 -2.72 -0.55
C GLN A 23 -4.98 -2.46 0.63
N ILE A 24 -4.62 -2.89 1.84
CA ILE A 24 -5.41 -2.62 3.04
C ILE A 24 -5.38 -1.13 3.39
N SER A 25 -4.20 -0.49 3.31
CA SER A 25 -4.05 0.94 3.54
C SER A 25 -4.85 1.77 2.53
N ASP A 26 -4.80 1.42 1.24
CA ASP A 26 -5.58 2.09 0.19
C ASP A 26 -7.09 1.86 0.35
N ALA A 27 -7.51 0.66 0.75
CA ALA A 27 -8.92 0.37 1.02
C ALA A 27 -9.47 1.23 2.18
N MET A 28 -8.65 1.51 3.21
CA MET A 28 -9.02 2.44 4.28
C MET A 28 -9.17 3.87 3.77
N LEU A 29 -8.23 4.34 2.93
CA LEU A 29 -8.31 5.64 2.27
C LEU A 29 -9.58 5.77 1.43
N ASP A 30 -9.86 4.80 0.56
CA ASP A 30 -11.03 4.79 -0.32
C ASP A 30 -12.34 4.84 0.47
N ALA A 31 -12.44 4.04 1.55
CA ALA A 31 -13.63 3.98 2.39
C ALA A 31 -13.90 5.31 3.13
N LEU A 32 -12.84 6.02 3.53
CA LEU A 32 -12.94 7.32 4.20
C LEU A 32 -13.27 8.43 3.19
N LEU A 33 -12.55 8.49 2.07
CA LEU A 33 -12.82 9.46 0.99
C LEU A 33 -14.21 9.31 0.38
N THR A 34 -14.75 8.09 0.34
CA THR A 34 -16.13 7.84 -0.12
C THR A 34 -17.16 8.51 0.78
N GLN A 35 -16.91 8.59 2.09
CA GLN A 35 -17.81 9.20 3.06
C GLN A 35 -17.56 10.71 3.22
N ASP A 36 -16.30 11.11 3.22
CA ASP A 36 -15.86 12.51 3.30
C ASP A 36 -14.67 12.76 2.36
N PRO A 37 -14.88 13.45 1.23
CA PRO A 37 -13.81 13.77 0.29
C PRO A 37 -12.70 14.68 0.86
N ALA A 38 -12.90 15.30 2.02
CA ALA A 38 -11.89 16.12 2.70
C ALA A 38 -11.09 15.34 3.76
N SER A 39 -11.38 14.05 3.97
CA SER A 39 -10.70 13.20 4.94
C SER A 39 -9.18 13.22 4.75
N ARG A 40 -8.45 13.37 5.85
CA ARG A 40 -6.98 13.31 5.87
C ARG A 40 -6.57 11.98 6.47
N VAL A 41 -5.96 11.13 5.67
CA VAL A 41 -5.67 9.73 6.02
C VAL A 41 -4.18 9.46 5.83
N ALA A 42 -3.53 9.01 6.89
CA ALA A 42 -2.17 8.49 6.90
C ALA A 42 -2.18 7.17 7.67
N VAL A 43 -2.69 6.10 7.04
CA VAL A 43 -2.85 4.78 7.65
C VAL A 43 -1.77 3.83 7.12
N GLU A 44 -0.97 3.31 8.04
CA GLU A 44 0.08 2.33 7.80
C GLU A 44 -0.39 0.94 8.23
N THR A 45 -0.12 -0.06 7.39
CA THR A 45 -0.51 -1.45 7.65
C THR A 45 0.71 -2.35 7.84
N MET A 46 0.76 -3.09 8.95
CA MET A 46 1.73 -4.16 9.16
C MET A 46 1.03 -5.52 9.16
N VAL A 47 1.50 -6.43 8.31
CA VAL A 47 0.93 -7.79 8.20
C VAL A 47 1.95 -8.84 8.65
N LYS A 48 1.48 -9.81 9.45
CA LYS A 48 2.25 -11.00 9.81
C LYS A 48 1.31 -12.19 10.07
N THR A 49 1.88 -13.34 10.40
CA THR A 49 1.15 -14.58 10.68
C THR A 49 -0.01 -14.36 11.65
N GLY A 50 -1.23 -14.45 11.12
CA GLY A 50 -2.47 -14.34 11.89
C GLY A 50 -2.76 -12.93 12.43
N MET A 51 -2.09 -11.89 11.94
CA MET A 51 -2.23 -10.54 12.48
C MET A 51 -2.11 -9.46 11.41
N VAL A 52 -3.00 -8.46 11.50
CA VAL A 52 -2.93 -7.19 10.78
C VAL A 52 -2.99 -6.09 11.81
N ILE A 53 -2.02 -5.17 11.79
CA ILE A 53 -1.98 -3.98 12.64
C ILE A 53 -2.17 -2.77 11.74
N LEU A 54 -3.15 -1.93 12.08
CA LEU A 54 -3.35 -0.62 11.49
C LEU A 54 -2.86 0.45 12.46
N ALA A 55 -2.06 1.39 11.99
CA ALA A 55 -1.53 2.50 12.76
C ALA A 55 -1.54 3.80 11.93
N GLY A 56 -1.40 4.94 12.60
CA GLY A 56 -1.33 6.26 11.95
C GLY A 56 -2.49 7.17 12.33
N GLU A 57 -2.80 8.13 11.46
CA GLU A 57 -3.72 9.23 11.75
C GLU A 57 -4.86 9.34 10.74
N VAL A 58 -6.06 9.64 11.25
CA VAL A 58 -7.25 10.01 10.45
C VAL A 58 -7.85 11.28 11.06
N THR A 59 -8.19 12.26 10.23
CA THR A 59 -8.86 13.51 10.64
C THR A 59 -9.94 13.89 9.65
#